data_AF-A0A066X367-F1
#
_entry.id   AF-A0A066X367-F1
#
_cell.length_a   1.000
_cell.length_b   1.000
_cell.length_c   1.000
_cell.angle_alpha   90.00
_cell.angle_beta   90.00
_cell.angle_gamma   90.00
#
_symmetry.space_group_name_H-M   'P 1'
#
loop_
_entity.id
_entity.type
_entity.pdbx_description
1 polymer ?
#
loop_
_entity_poly.entity_id
_entity_poly.type
_entity_poly.pdbx_seq_one_letter_code
_entity_poly.pdbx_strand_id
1 'polypeptide(L)'
;MSILPGAQVPWTSLDVTRNCSLAGDYFAWILTQENEPSFPGVAGFWRTAVGYRDVGPPSNAEIIEWHEWARSNRTGLAVDLRLNRLCLPEVCRSIGSEIDGNLAGFGLLASYGFEAIMLTFYCLFAVWRSFSRRKPADDTSEKPHTAAPDGRLGLSARISEALRCTTYDFFSSAAFLSLGIQSAVIYFQIAPAGRRRSSSLQLIVSAAAFYPLAAMLPLILASSRRGWLKGAVLIGLFLAHTAAWILCTNSAQVDYHGIRAFGLCPQNHPSQAVVEAAMFTMAAMVWMPPLFGICLSVALCFYRCNNRKMWQAKWLNKIAGWLMILYAAANFICMWGSWIVLVVFFNSTPRRAEDAWSLGQALALTPWIPVLLEFASILCLGTEAGFAGRLPLEFRVVRQEKVLHRQEGAALLDDARA
;
A
#
# COMPACT_ATOMS: atom_id res chain seq x y z
N MET A 1 -29.73 7.89 -34.90
CA MET A 1 -28.57 7.69 -35.78
C MET A 1 -27.99 9.06 -36.05
N SER A 2 -26.72 9.26 -35.76
CA SER A 2 -26.11 10.57 -35.94
C SER A 2 -25.40 10.63 -37.29
N ILE A 3 -25.74 11.65 -38.08
CA ILE A 3 -25.16 11.92 -39.41
C ILE A 3 -23.94 12.82 -39.20
N LEU A 4 -22.84 12.55 -39.91
CA LEU A 4 -21.66 13.41 -39.89
C LEU A 4 -21.98 14.78 -40.50
N PRO A 5 -21.53 15.89 -39.92
CA PRO A 5 -21.68 17.21 -40.54
C PRO A 5 -21.11 17.23 -41.96
N GLY A 6 -21.84 17.82 -42.91
CA GLY A 6 -21.40 17.94 -44.31
C GLY A 6 -21.40 16.63 -45.12
N ALA A 7 -21.62 15.46 -44.50
CA ALA A 7 -21.65 14.18 -45.20
C ALA A 7 -23.05 13.55 -45.18
N GLN A 8 -23.44 12.89 -46.27
CA GLN A 8 -24.67 12.08 -46.32
C GLN A 8 -24.50 10.68 -45.70
N VAL A 9 -23.32 10.41 -45.14
CA VAL A 9 -22.91 9.08 -44.69
C VAL A 9 -23.19 8.94 -43.19
N PRO A 10 -24.04 7.98 -42.77
CA PRO A 10 -24.30 7.75 -41.36
C PRO A 10 -23.05 7.14 -40.69
N TRP A 11 -22.79 7.50 -39.43
CA TRP A 11 -21.65 6.98 -38.65
C TRP A 11 -21.53 5.44 -38.69
N THR A 12 -22.67 4.74 -38.64
CA THR A 12 -22.73 3.27 -38.66
C THR A 12 -22.27 2.62 -39.96
N SER A 13 -22.11 3.40 -41.04
CA SER A 13 -21.60 2.91 -42.32
C SER A 13 -20.08 3.04 -42.46
N LEU A 14 -19.40 3.67 -41.50
CA LEU A 14 -17.95 3.77 -41.49
C LEU A 14 -17.32 2.44 -41.05
N ASP A 15 -16.26 2.04 -41.75
CA ASP A 15 -15.52 0.82 -41.43
C ASP A 15 -14.34 1.14 -40.51
N VAL A 16 -14.65 1.32 -39.23
CA VAL A 16 -13.66 1.60 -38.19
C VAL A 16 -12.71 0.43 -37.91
N THR A 17 -12.94 -0.74 -38.53
CA THR A 17 -12.17 -1.97 -38.26
C THR A 17 -10.91 -2.11 -39.11
N ARG A 18 -10.77 -1.28 -40.14
CA ARG A 18 -9.64 -1.33 -41.09
C ARG A 18 -8.29 -1.07 -40.46
N ASN A 19 -8.25 -0.26 -39.41
CA ASN A 19 -7.04 -0.01 -38.64
C ASN A 19 -7.40 0.13 -37.16
N CYS A 20 -7.46 -1.01 -36.47
CA CYS A 20 -7.80 -1.05 -35.07
C CYS A 20 -6.83 -0.28 -34.18
N SER A 21 -5.57 -0.06 -34.59
CA SER A 21 -4.64 0.77 -33.81
C SER A 21 -5.10 2.23 -33.79
N LEU A 22 -5.36 2.84 -34.95
CA LEU A 22 -5.83 4.22 -35.04
C LEU A 22 -7.24 4.39 -34.45
N ALA A 23 -8.12 3.40 -34.66
CA ALA A 23 -9.43 3.38 -34.03
C ALA A 23 -9.31 3.29 -32.50
N GLY A 24 -8.43 2.42 -32.00
CA GLY A 24 -8.13 2.25 -30.58
C GLY A 24 -7.75 3.55 -29.92
N ASP A 25 -6.77 4.26 -30.48
CA ASP A 25 -6.29 5.54 -29.96
C ASP A 25 -7.37 6.63 -29.99
N TYR A 26 -8.10 6.74 -31.12
CA TYR A 26 -9.15 7.73 -31.27
C TYR A 26 -10.30 7.51 -30.30
N PHE A 27 -10.77 6.28 -30.16
CA PHE A 27 -11.87 5.95 -29.28
C PHE A 27 -11.47 5.92 -27.81
N ALA A 28 -10.22 5.62 -27.48
CA ALA A 28 -9.71 5.79 -26.13
C ALA A 28 -9.83 7.25 -25.69
N TRP A 29 -9.47 8.22 -26.55
CA TRP A 29 -9.70 9.64 -26.27
C TRP A 29 -11.18 10.00 -26.17
N ILE A 30 -12.05 9.49 -27.05
CA ILE A 30 -13.50 9.73 -26.96
C ILE A 30 -14.05 9.28 -25.60
N LEU A 31 -13.57 8.14 -25.09
CA LEU A 31 -14.04 7.53 -23.85
C LEU A 31 -13.44 8.18 -22.59
N THR A 32 -12.16 8.53 -22.61
CA THR A 32 -11.41 9.03 -21.44
C THR A 32 -11.31 10.54 -21.39
N GLN A 33 -11.41 11.21 -22.55
CA GLN A 33 -11.08 12.63 -22.76
C GLN A 33 -9.62 12.99 -22.49
N GLU A 34 -8.77 11.99 -22.30
CA GLU A 34 -7.34 12.16 -22.10
C GLU A 34 -6.59 11.90 -23.40
N ASN A 35 -5.41 12.52 -23.53
CA ASN A 35 -4.47 12.26 -24.62
C ASN A 35 -5.10 12.37 -26.01
N GLU A 36 -5.70 13.53 -26.32
CA GLU A 36 -6.23 13.80 -27.65
C GLU A 36 -5.19 13.50 -28.72
N PRO A 37 -5.50 12.63 -29.71
CA PRO A 37 -4.54 12.28 -30.73
C PRO A 37 -4.10 13.53 -31.49
N SER A 38 -2.82 13.61 -31.82
CA SER A 38 -2.33 14.67 -32.70
C SER A 38 -3.13 14.68 -34.02
N PHE A 39 -3.25 15.84 -34.66
CA PHE A 39 -4.00 15.96 -35.92
C PHE A 39 -3.61 14.90 -36.98
N PRO A 40 -2.33 14.54 -37.19
CA PRO A 40 -1.97 13.42 -38.07
C PRO A 40 -2.63 12.09 -37.69
N GLY A 41 -2.74 11.78 -36.39
CA GLY A 41 -3.43 10.58 -35.89
C GLY A 41 -4.94 10.63 -36.13
N VAL A 42 -5.57 11.77 -35.83
CA VAL A 42 -6.99 12.02 -36.12
C VAL A 42 -7.28 11.87 -37.62
N ALA A 43 -6.46 12.49 -38.47
CA ALA A 43 -6.63 12.44 -39.91
C ALA A 43 -6.39 11.03 -40.48
N GLY A 44 -5.42 10.30 -39.92
CA GLY A 44 -5.19 8.89 -40.24
C GLY A 44 -6.40 8.02 -39.93
N PHE A 45 -7.01 8.19 -38.75
CA PHE A 45 -8.23 7.49 -38.37
C PHE A 45 -9.37 7.74 -39.36
N TRP A 46 -9.73 9.00 -39.61
CA TRP A 46 -10.88 9.35 -40.45
C TRP A 46 -10.70 8.93 -41.90
N ARG A 47 -9.52 9.11 -42.50
CA ARG A 47 -9.26 8.66 -43.87
C ARG A 47 -9.35 7.14 -44.01
N THR A 48 -8.94 6.41 -42.97
CA THR A 48 -9.02 4.94 -42.96
C THR A 48 -10.47 4.45 -42.78
N ALA A 49 -11.23 5.09 -41.88
CA ALA A 49 -12.61 4.72 -41.57
C ALA A 49 -13.59 5.07 -42.70
N VAL A 50 -13.37 6.20 -43.39
CA VAL A 50 -14.28 6.73 -44.43
C VAL A 50 -13.92 6.23 -45.82
N GLY A 51 -12.64 5.89 -46.08
CA GLY A 51 -12.09 5.63 -47.42
C GLY A 51 -12.72 4.42 -48.14
N TYR A 52 -13.96 4.53 -48.56
CA TYR A 52 -14.70 3.53 -49.32
C TYR A 52 -14.80 3.95 -50.79
N ARG A 53 -14.35 3.02 -51.64
CA ARG A 53 -14.35 2.81 -53.10
C ARG A 53 -14.81 3.90 -54.08
N ASP A 54 -15.66 4.85 -53.73
CA ASP A 54 -16.22 5.84 -54.66
C ASP A 54 -16.13 7.30 -54.16
N VAL A 55 -15.74 7.52 -52.90
CA VAL A 55 -15.55 8.85 -52.31
C VAL A 55 -14.06 9.08 -52.07
N GLY A 56 -13.52 10.17 -52.62
CA GLY A 56 -12.12 10.57 -52.36
C GLY A 56 -11.84 10.71 -50.86
N PRO A 57 -10.57 10.63 -50.43
CA PRO A 57 -10.24 10.80 -49.01
C PRO A 57 -10.73 12.15 -48.51
N PRO A 58 -11.30 12.22 -47.29
CA PRO A 58 -11.80 13.47 -46.74
C PRO A 58 -10.68 14.50 -46.64
N SER A 59 -11.03 15.75 -46.94
CA SER A 59 -10.15 16.91 -46.81
C SER A 59 -9.84 17.19 -45.33
N ASN A 60 -8.76 17.92 -45.06
CA ASN A 60 -8.41 18.29 -43.67
C ASN A 60 -9.52 19.11 -43.01
N ALA A 61 -10.23 19.95 -43.76
CA ALA A 61 -11.32 20.77 -43.23
C ALA A 61 -12.50 19.91 -42.75
N GLU A 62 -12.91 18.91 -43.55
CA GLU A 62 -13.96 17.96 -43.18
C GLU A 62 -13.56 17.13 -41.94
N ILE A 63 -12.30 16.68 -41.89
CA ILE A 63 -11.78 15.92 -40.73
C ILE A 63 -11.83 16.76 -39.45
N ILE A 64 -11.48 18.06 -39.53
CA ILE A 64 -11.57 18.98 -38.37
C ILE A 64 -13.03 19.12 -37.93
N GLU A 65 -13.95 19.33 -38.88
CA GLU A 65 -15.39 19.46 -38.58
C GLU A 65 -15.96 18.18 -37.94
N TRP A 66 -15.61 17.01 -38.46
CA TRP A 66 -16.04 15.71 -37.90
C TRP A 66 -15.42 15.44 -36.53
N HIS A 67 -14.20 15.89 -36.30
CA HIS A 67 -13.55 15.77 -35.00
C HIS A 67 -14.21 16.66 -33.94
N GLU A 68 -14.55 17.91 -34.28
CA GLU A 68 -15.32 18.81 -33.40
C GLU A 68 -16.72 18.25 -33.11
N TRP A 69 -17.37 17.68 -34.12
CA TRP A 69 -18.62 16.97 -33.92
C TRP A 69 -18.48 15.74 -33.01
N ALA A 70 -17.42 14.95 -33.18
CA ALA A 70 -17.16 13.81 -32.30
C ALA A 70 -16.90 14.26 -30.86
N ARG A 71 -16.28 15.43 -30.66
CA ARG A 71 -16.07 16.06 -29.35
C ARG A 71 -17.39 16.44 -28.68
N SER A 72 -18.37 16.94 -29.44
CA SER A 72 -19.70 17.29 -28.91
C SER A 72 -20.64 16.09 -28.74
N ASN A 73 -20.46 15.01 -29.50
CA ASN A 73 -21.32 13.82 -29.50
C ASN A 73 -20.67 12.55 -28.92
N ARG A 74 -19.72 12.70 -27.98
CA ARG A 74 -18.96 11.59 -27.38
C ARG A 74 -19.82 10.49 -26.78
N THR A 75 -20.92 10.88 -26.12
CA THR A 75 -21.82 9.91 -25.49
C THR A 75 -22.49 9.01 -26.53
N GLY A 76 -22.93 9.54 -27.67
CA GLY A 76 -23.46 8.72 -28.76
C GLY A 76 -22.40 7.73 -29.28
N LEU A 77 -21.20 8.24 -29.57
CA LEU A 77 -20.09 7.44 -30.09
C LEU A 77 -19.64 6.32 -29.14
N ALA A 78 -19.63 6.60 -27.83
CA ALA A 78 -19.32 5.61 -26.79
C ALA A 78 -20.32 4.45 -26.74
N VAL A 79 -21.59 4.68 -27.09
CA VAL A 79 -22.60 3.61 -27.15
C VAL A 79 -22.39 2.76 -28.40
N ASP A 80 -22.12 3.39 -29.54
CA ASP A 80 -21.93 2.67 -30.81
C ASP A 80 -20.69 1.76 -30.78
N LEU A 81 -19.62 2.18 -30.08
CA LEU A 81 -18.43 1.35 -29.84
C LEU A 81 -18.73 0.01 -29.16
N ARG A 82 -19.70 -0.03 -28.23
CA ARG A 82 -20.06 -1.27 -27.52
C ARG A 82 -20.55 -2.36 -28.48
N LEU A 83 -21.14 -1.94 -29.59
CA LEU A 83 -21.66 -2.86 -30.60
C LEU A 83 -20.56 -3.42 -31.49
N ASN A 84 -19.43 -2.70 -31.64
CA ASN A 84 -18.33 -3.12 -32.50
C ASN A 84 -17.18 -3.73 -31.72
N ARG A 85 -17.23 -5.05 -31.48
CA ARG A 85 -16.24 -5.79 -30.67
C ARG A 85 -14.88 -6.00 -31.34
N LEU A 86 -14.75 -5.74 -32.63
CA LEU A 86 -13.56 -6.15 -33.42
C LEU A 86 -12.27 -5.43 -33.00
N CYS A 87 -12.33 -4.12 -32.74
CA CYS A 87 -11.16 -3.34 -32.29
C CYS A 87 -11.14 -3.10 -30.78
N LEU A 88 -11.96 -3.83 -30.01
CA LEU A 88 -12.04 -3.66 -28.57
C LEU A 88 -10.69 -3.89 -27.86
N PRO A 89 -9.85 -4.89 -28.24
CA PRO A 89 -8.54 -5.07 -27.61
C PRO A 89 -7.61 -3.86 -27.77
N GLU A 90 -7.57 -3.24 -28.96
CA GLU A 90 -6.80 -2.04 -29.23
C GLU A 90 -7.36 -0.83 -28.49
N VAL A 91 -8.69 -0.67 -28.44
CA VAL A 91 -9.32 0.37 -27.60
C VAL A 91 -8.94 0.19 -26.14
N CYS A 92 -8.98 -1.02 -25.59
CA CYS A 92 -8.58 -1.28 -24.22
C CYS A 92 -7.09 -1.05 -23.98
N ARG A 93 -6.23 -1.40 -24.94
CA ARG A 93 -4.79 -1.08 -24.89
C ARG A 93 -4.54 0.44 -24.88
N SER A 94 -5.29 1.18 -25.69
CA SER A 94 -5.19 2.65 -25.83
C SER A 94 -5.90 3.44 -24.74
N ILE A 95 -6.88 2.86 -24.03
CA ILE A 95 -7.35 3.39 -22.74
C ILE A 95 -6.26 3.17 -21.68
N GLY A 96 -5.65 1.98 -21.69
CA GLY A 96 -4.58 1.60 -20.78
C GLY A 96 -5.12 1.14 -19.44
N SER A 97 -4.24 0.51 -18.68
CA SER A 97 -4.54 0.15 -17.30
C SER A 97 -4.60 1.40 -16.41
N GLU A 98 -5.39 1.31 -15.33
CA GLU A 98 -5.35 2.28 -14.22
C GLU A 98 -3.99 2.36 -13.49
N ILE A 99 -3.02 1.55 -13.89
CA ILE A 99 -1.67 1.55 -13.31
C ILE A 99 -1.01 2.90 -13.58
N ASP A 100 -0.92 3.71 -12.54
CA ASP A 100 -0.06 4.88 -12.53
C ASP A 100 1.33 4.44 -12.08
N GLY A 101 2.32 4.44 -12.98
CA GLY A 101 3.70 4.07 -12.65
C GLY A 101 4.31 4.86 -11.48
N ASN A 102 3.77 6.03 -11.11
CA ASN A 102 4.23 6.81 -9.97
C ASN A 102 3.56 6.42 -8.65
N LEU A 103 2.33 5.91 -8.68
CA LEU A 103 1.56 5.60 -7.47
C LEU A 103 1.40 4.10 -7.22
N ALA A 104 1.36 3.31 -8.27
CA ALA A 104 1.14 1.88 -8.25
C ALA A 104 2.06 1.24 -9.31
N GLY A 105 3.37 1.46 -9.20
CA GLY A 105 4.36 0.88 -10.11
C GLY A 105 4.94 -0.45 -9.62
N PHE A 106 5.76 -1.09 -10.45
CA PHE A 106 6.44 -2.35 -10.11
C PHE A 106 7.37 -2.22 -8.90
N GLY A 107 8.10 -1.11 -8.78
CA GLY A 107 8.93 -0.87 -7.59
C GLY A 107 8.13 -0.80 -6.30
N LEU A 108 6.90 -0.25 -6.36
CA LEU A 108 6.01 -0.26 -5.20
C LEU A 108 5.45 -1.65 -4.91
N LEU A 109 5.04 -2.39 -5.94
CA LEU A 109 4.61 -3.79 -5.79
C LEU A 109 5.71 -4.66 -5.16
N ALA A 110 6.97 -4.47 -5.58
CA ALA A 110 8.14 -5.12 -5.02
C ALA A 110 8.38 -4.70 -3.57
N SER A 111 8.24 -3.40 -3.27
CA SER A 111 8.34 -2.85 -1.91
C SER A 111 7.33 -3.49 -0.96
N TYR A 112 6.06 -3.59 -1.37
CA TYR A 112 5.03 -4.27 -0.58
C TYR A 112 5.28 -5.76 -0.43
N GLY A 113 5.76 -6.44 -1.48
CA GLY A 113 6.12 -7.84 -1.39
C GLY A 113 7.25 -8.08 -0.39
N PHE A 114 8.27 -7.22 -0.43
CA PHE A 114 9.37 -7.25 0.53
C PHE A 114 8.88 -6.99 1.96
N GLU A 115 8.04 -5.98 2.16
CA GLU A 115 7.44 -5.66 3.45
C GLU A 115 6.61 -6.83 4.00
N ALA A 116 5.76 -7.45 3.17
CA ALA A 116 4.93 -8.58 3.56
C ALA A 116 5.77 -9.80 3.96
N ILE A 117 6.82 -10.11 3.20
CA ILE A 117 7.76 -11.19 3.50
C ILE A 117 8.48 -10.92 4.82
N MET A 118 9.05 -9.72 4.98
CA MET A 118 9.77 -9.35 6.20
C MET A 118 8.83 -9.42 7.42
N LEU A 119 7.66 -8.78 7.35
CA LEU A 119 6.68 -8.81 8.45
C LEU A 119 6.28 -10.24 8.80
N THR A 120 6.15 -11.14 7.83
CA THR A 120 5.90 -12.55 8.07
C THR A 120 7.00 -13.18 8.92
N PHE A 121 8.28 -12.92 8.62
CA PHE A 121 9.38 -13.36 9.48
C PHE A 121 9.31 -12.78 10.89
N TYR A 122 9.01 -11.48 11.05
CA TYR A 122 8.84 -10.86 12.37
C TYR A 122 7.69 -11.51 13.17
N CYS A 123 6.54 -11.72 12.54
CA CYS A 123 5.37 -12.34 13.17
C CYS A 123 5.65 -13.79 13.57
N LEU A 124 6.20 -14.60 12.66
CA LEU A 124 6.59 -15.99 12.94
C LEU A 124 7.55 -16.05 14.14
N PHE A 125 8.51 -15.14 14.18
CA PHE A 125 9.48 -15.08 15.25
C PHE A 125 8.85 -14.67 16.60
N ALA A 126 7.97 -13.68 16.59
CA ALA A 126 7.24 -13.24 17.77
C ALA A 126 6.37 -14.37 18.35
N VAL A 127 5.68 -15.12 17.48
CA VAL A 127 4.89 -16.29 17.84
C VAL A 127 5.79 -17.40 18.40
N TRP A 128 6.88 -17.73 17.73
CA TRP A 128 7.84 -18.75 18.18
C TRP A 128 8.41 -18.43 19.56
N ARG A 129 8.77 -17.17 19.82
CA ARG A 129 9.26 -16.71 21.12
C ARG A 129 8.18 -16.84 22.21
N SER A 130 6.93 -16.51 21.89
CA SER A 130 5.80 -16.65 22.81
C SER A 130 5.61 -18.09 23.27
N PHE A 131 5.71 -19.06 22.34
CA PHE A 131 5.64 -20.48 22.66
C PHE A 131 6.89 -20.98 23.41
N SER A 132 8.08 -20.53 23.02
CA SER A 132 9.33 -20.99 23.64
C SER A 132 9.46 -20.55 25.10
N ARG A 133 8.90 -19.39 25.47
CA ARG A 133 8.87 -18.90 26.86
C ARG A 133 7.89 -19.65 27.77
N ARG A 134 6.98 -20.46 27.23
CA ARG A 134 6.01 -21.23 28.03
C ARG A 134 6.56 -22.54 28.57
N LYS A 135 7.83 -22.88 28.31
CA LYS A 135 8.46 -23.99 29.03
C LYS A 135 8.49 -23.58 30.52
N PRO A 136 7.74 -24.27 31.39
CA PRO A 136 7.73 -23.95 32.81
C PRO A 136 9.18 -24.00 33.29
N ALA A 137 9.59 -22.96 33.99
CA ALA A 137 10.82 -23.02 34.75
C ALA A 137 10.66 -24.21 35.69
N ASP A 138 11.36 -25.29 35.38
CA ASP A 138 11.44 -26.43 36.28
C ASP A 138 12.21 -25.91 37.49
N ASP A 139 11.48 -25.73 38.59
CA ASP A 139 11.82 -24.91 39.77
C ASP A 139 12.99 -25.48 40.61
N THR A 140 13.85 -26.32 40.03
CA THR A 140 14.73 -27.23 40.80
C THR A 140 16.22 -27.15 40.45
N SER A 141 16.72 -26.13 39.77
CA SER A 141 18.16 -25.97 39.62
C SER A 141 18.65 -24.54 39.82
N GLU A 142 18.77 -24.17 41.09
CA GLU A 142 19.55 -23.06 41.63
C GLU A 142 21.06 -23.30 41.40
N LYS A 143 21.47 -23.66 40.18
CA LYS A 143 22.89 -23.73 39.83
C LYS A 143 23.39 -22.32 39.56
N PRO A 144 24.44 -21.85 40.25
CA PRO A 144 24.98 -20.52 40.06
C PRO A 144 25.28 -20.29 38.58
N HIS A 145 24.66 -19.24 38.03
CA HIS A 145 24.83 -18.79 36.66
C HIS A 145 26.29 -18.36 36.46
N THR A 146 27.16 -19.32 36.18
CA THR A 146 28.43 -19.04 35.52
C THR A 146 28.07 -18.44 34.18
N ALA A 147 28.44 -17.18 33.97
CA ALA A 147 28.21 -16.45 32.73
C ALA A 147 28.61 -17.36 31.57
N ALA A 148 27.62 -17.75 30.76
CA ALA A 148 27.87 -18.66 29.66
C ALA A 148 29.04 -18.09 28.85
N PRO A 149 30.12 -18.87 28.62
CA PRO A 149 31.26 -18.38 27.86
C PRO A 149 30.73 -17.81 26.54
N ASP A 150 31.38 -16.76 26.01
CA ASP A 150 31.04 -16.08 24.74
C ASP A 150 31.04 -17.02 23.50
N GLY A 151 31.04 -18.35 23.73
CA GLY A 151 30.73 -19.41 22.81
C GLY A 151 29.55 -19.05 21.90
N ARG A 152 29.87 -19.09 20.61
CA ARG A 152 29.03 -18.79 19.45
C ARG A 152 27.55 -19.00 19.74
N LEU A 153 26.83 -17.92 20.04
CA LEU A 153 25.37 -17.92 19.99
C LEU A 153 24.94 -18.60 18.68
N GLY A 154 24.09 -19.61 18.79
CA GLY A 154 23.56 -20.35 17.66
C GLY A 154 22.89 -19.41 16.65
N LEU A 155 22.88 -19.81 15.38
CA LEU A 155 22.34 -19.00 14.28
C LEU A 155 20.91 -18.49 14.57
N SER A 156 20.06 -19.34 15.16
CA SER A 156 18.68 -18.98 15.53
C SER A 156 18.60 -17.86 16.58
N ALA A 157 19.52 -17.84 17.56
CA ALA A 157 19.59 -16.78 18.55
C ALA A 157 20.11 -15.47 17.96
N ARG A 158 21.03 -15.54 16.97
CA ARG A 158 21.47 -14.36 16.22
C ARG A 158 20.35 -13.78 15.36
N ILE A 159 19.60 -14.61 14.65
CA ILE A 159 18.43 -14.19 13.87
C ILE A 159 17.37 -13.56 14.79
N SER A 160 17.10 -14.18 15.94
CA SER A 160 16.19 -13.63 16.97
C SER A 160 16.56 -12.21 17.35
N GLU A 161 17.84 -12.02 17.64
CA GLU A 161 18.32 -10.77 18.16
C GLU A 161 18.37 -9.71 17.06
N ALA A 162 18.79 -10.09 15.84
CA ALA A 162 18.71 -9.24 14.66
C ALA A 162 17.28 -8.73 14.45
N LEU A 163 16.29 -9.63 14.36
CA LEU A 163 14.87 -9.24 14.22
C LEU A 163 14.41 -8.33 15.36
N ARG A 164 14.74 -8.66 16.62
CA ARG A 164 14.34 -7.80 17.75
C ARG A 164 14.92 -6.38 17.63
N CYS A 165 16.17 -6.30 17.22
CA CYS A 165 16.91 -5.06 17.12
C CYS A 165 16.44 -4.20 15.94
N THR A 166 16.15 -4.81 14.78
CA THR A 166 15.72 -4.10 13.57
C THR A 166 14.20 -3.86 13.48
N THR A 167 13.42 -4.28 14.50
CA THR A 167 11.96 -4.09 14.52
C THR A 167 11.59 -2.61 14.40
N TYR A 168 12.38 -1.71 15.01
CA TYR A 168 12.13 -0.27 14.94
C TYR A 168 12.45 0.31 13.57
N ASP A 169 13.56 -0.10 12.96
CA ASP A 169 13.96 0.39 11.63
C ASP A 169 13.01 -0.13 10.56
N PHE A 170 12.56 -1.37 10.69
CA PHE A 170 11.49 -1.94 9.85
C PHE A 170 10.19 -1.15 9.99
N PHE A 171 9.72 -0.89 11.22
CA PHE A 171 8.55 -0.05 11.45
C PHE A 171 8.71 1.36 10.86
N SER A 172 9.87 1.98 11.04
CA SER A 172 10.13 3.34 10.55
C SER A 172 10.12 3.37 9.02
N SER A 173 10.69 2.36 8.38
CA SER A 173 10.71 2.21 6.91
C SER A 173 9.31 2.02 6.34
N ALA A 174 8.51 1.14 6.96
CA ALA A 174 7.10 0.97 6.66
C ALA A 174 6.30 2.28 6.85
N ALA A 175 6.59 3.02 7.92
CA ALA A 175 5.94 4.29 8.22
C ALA A 175 6.28 5.35 7.16
N PHE A 176 7.54 5.43 6.73
CA PHE A 176 7.97 6.32 5.64
C PHE A 176 7.31 5.95 4.31
N LEU A 177 7.28 4.66 3.96
CA LEU A 177 6.62 4.18 2.75
C LEU A 177 5.12 4.54 2.78
N SER A 178 4.44 4.23 3.88
CA SER A 178 3.04 4.59 4.07
C SER A 178 2.82 6.08 3.96
N LEU A 179 3.64 6.91 4.63
CA LEU A 179 3.50 8.36 4.56
C LEU A 179 3.61 8.86 3.11
N GLY A 180 4.65 8.42 2.39
CA GLY A 180 4.86 8.82 0.99
C GLY A 180 3.67 8.48 0.10
N ILE A 181 3.10 7.29 0.28
CA ILE A 181 1.94 6.83 -0.49
C ILE A 181 0.69 7.62 -0.13
N GLN A 182 0.40 7.81 1.16
CA GLN A 182 -0.76 8.61 1.57
C GLN A 182 -0.63 10.06 1.08
N SER A 183 0.56 10.66 1.17
CA SER A 183 0.82 12.00 0.64
C SER A 183 0.62 12.09 -0.86
N ALA A 184 1.08 11.10 -1.62
CA ALA A 184 0.88 11.05 -3.07
C ALA A 184 -0.61 10.91 -3.43
N VAL A 185 -1.33 10.01 -2.77
CA VAL A 185 -2.79 9.83 -2.94
C VAL A 185 -3.52 11.15 -2.65
N ILE A 186 -3.26 11.79 -1.51
CA ILE A 186 -3.87 13.08 -1.17
C ILE A 186 -3.56 14.12 -2.23
N TYR A 187 -2.29 14.24 -2.65
CA TYR A 187 -1.86 15.19 -3.67
C TYR A 187 -2.63 15.02 -4.98
N PHE A 188 -2.74 13.80 -5.51
CA PHE A 188 -3.47 13.56 -6.76
C PHE A 188 -4.97 13.82 -6.64
N GLN A 189 -5.54 13.59 -5.46
CA GLN A 189 -6.96 13.85 -5.22
C GLN A 189 -7.28 15.35 -5.08
N ILE A 190 -6.37 16.16 -4.55
CA ILE A 190 -6.56 17.62 -4.44
C ILE A 190 -6.05 18.39 -5.65
N ALA A 191 -5.31 17.75 -6.56
CA ALA A 191 -4.80 18.40 -7.77
C ALA A 191 -5.95 18.95 -8.64
N PRO A 192 -5.72 20.03 -9.41
CA PRO A 192 -6.71 20.59 -10.33
C PRO A 192 -7.25 19.53 -11.29
N ALA A 193 -8.50 19.67 -11.74
CA ALA A 193 -9.22 18.65 -12.51
C ALA A 193 -8.43 18.06 -13.70
N GLY A 194 -7.63 18.87 -14.41
CA GLY A 194 -6.79 18.39 -15.52
C GLY A 194 -5.61 17.50 -15.12
N ARG A 195 -5.34 17.31 -13.82
CA ARG A 195 -4.32 16.40 -13.27
C ARG A 195 -4.89 15.42 -12.24
N ARG A 196 -6.20 15.51 -11.96
CA ARG A 196 -6.85 14.62 -11.01
C ARG A 196 -7.01 13.26 -11.68
N ARG A 197 -6.16 12.32 -11.30
CA ARG A 197 -6.35 10.90 -11.61
C ARG A 197 -7.17 10.29 -10.51
N SER A 198 -8.44 10.02 -10.77
CA SER A 198 -9.27 9.20 -9.89
C SER A 198 -9.10 7.75 -10.35
N SER A 199 -8.56 6.92 -9.47
CA SER A 199 -8.36 5.50 -9.75
C SER A 199 -8.68 4.70 -8.51
N SER A 200 -9.42 3.61 -8.74
CA SER A 200 -9.74 2.63 -7.71
C SER A 200 -8.48 1.92 -7.18
N LEU A 201 -7.42 1.89 -7.98
CA LEU A 201 -6.11 1.37 -7.57
C LEU A 201 -5.49 2.20 -6.44
N GLN A 202 -5.69 3.53 -6.42
CA GLN A 202 -5.17 4.41 -5.36
C GLN A 202 -5.73 4.01 -3.99
N LEU A 203 -7.00 3.61 -3.97
CA LEU A 203 -7.71 3.14 -2.79
C LEU A 203 -7.07 1.83 -2.26
N ILE A 204 -6.83 0.85 -3.15
CA ILE A 204 -6.20 -0.43 -2.80
C ILE A 204 -4.76 -0.22 -2.30
N VAL A 205 -4.00 0.63 -2.99
CA VAL A 205 -2.61 0.94 -2.64
C VAL A 205 -2.54 1.69 -1.32
N SER A 206 -3.43 2.65 -1.08
CA SER A 206 -3.53 3.35 0.21
C SER A 206 -3.81 2.37 1.35
N ALA A 207 -4.73 1.42 1.16
CA ALA A 207 -5.03 0.38 2.14
C ALA A 207 -3.81 -0.52 2.41
N ALA A 208 -3.18 -1.00 1.33
CA ALA A 208 -2.02 -1.89 1.38
C ALA A 208 -0.84 -1.27 2.14
N ALA A 209 -0.65 0.05 2.06
CA ALA A 209 0.41 0.75 2.78
C ALA A 209 0.21 0.77 4.29
N PHE A 210 -1.04 0.71 4.77
CA PHE A 210 -1.35 0.86 6.18
C PHE A 210 -1.43 -0.49 6.92
N TYR A 211 -1.85 -1.57 6.24
CA TYR A 211 -1.99 -2.89 6.85
C TYR A 211 -0.74 -3.40 7.59
N PRO A 212 0.50 -3.25 7.06
CA PRO A 212 1.70 -3.67 7.76
C PRO A 212 1.92 -2.94 9.08
N LEU A 213 1.66 -1.62 9.12
CA LEU A 213 1.79 -0.80 10.33
C LEU A 213 0.80 -1.24 11.40
N ALA A 214 -0.44 -1.49 11.01
CA ALA A 214 -1.49 -2.00 11.89
C ALA A 214 -1.17 -3.42 12.40
N ALA A 215 -0.62 -4.28 11.55
CA ALA A 215 -0.17 -5.62 11.93
C ALA A 215 1.04 -5.60 12.88
N MET A 216 1.92 -4.59 12.79
CA MET A 216 3.05 -4.41 13.70
C MET A 216 2.68 -3.80 15.06
N LEU A 217 1.45 -3.32 15.25
CA LEU A 217 1.04 -2.59 16.45
C LEU A 217 1.40 -3.30 17.78
N PRO A 218 1.20 -4.63 17.96
CA PRO A 218 1.58 -5.32 19.18
C PRO A 218 3.10 -5.29 19.44
N LEU A 219 3.92 -5.38 18.38
CA LEU A 219 5.38 -5.38 18.48
C LEU A 219 5.91 -4.01 18.92
N ILE A 220 5.28 -2.95 18.41
CA ILE A 220 5.67 -1.55 18.66
C ILE A 220 5.27 -1.15 20.09
N LEU A 221 4.03 -1.44 20.49
CA LEU A 221 3.49 -1.04 21.79
C LEU A 221 4.10 -1.83 22.96
N ALA A 222 4.59 -3.05 22.72
CA ALA A 222 5.32 -3.82 23.72
C ALA A 222 6.69 -3.22 24.09
N SER A 223 7.23 -2.31 23.26
CA SER A 223 8.54 -1.70 23.53
C SER A 223 8.40 -0.54 24.52
N SER A 224 9.05 -0.63 25.68
CA SER A 224 9.01 0.42 26.72
C SER A 224 9.74 1.72 26.32
N ARG A 225 10.70 1.65 25.39
CA ARG A 225 11.56 2.79 25.03
C ARG A 225 10.90 3.64 23.94
N ARG A 226 10.61 4.91 24.26
CA ARG A 226 10.03 5.93 23.34
C ARG A 226 8.64 5.57 22.78
N GLY A 227 7.82 4.87 23.55
CA GLY A 227 6.47 4.49 23.13
C GLY A 227 5.60 5.68 22.70
N TRP A 228 5.76 6.85 23.35
CA TRP A 228 4.97 8.05 23.03
C TRP A 228 5.23 8.59 21.61
N LEU A 229 6.49 8.69 21.18
CA LEU A 229 6.83 9.16 19.83
C LEU A 229 6.28 8.19 18.76
N LYS A 230 6.39 6.89 19.01
CA LYS A 230 5.83 5.85 18.11
C LYS A 230 4.31 5.99 18.00
N GLY A 231 3.65 6.21 19.13
CA GLY A 231 2.21 6.51 19.17
C GLY A 231 1.85 7.77 18.38
N ALA A 232 2.59 8.86 18.54
CA ALA A 232 2.36 10.10 17.80
C ALA A 232 2.51 9.91 16.27
N VAL A 233 3.54 9.18 15.83
CA VAL A 233 3.74 8.84 14.41
C VAL A 233 2.57 8.00 13.88
N LEU A 234 2.12 6.98 14.62
CA LEU A 234 0.97 6.16 14.25
C LEU A 234 -0.32 6.98 14.14
N ILE A 235 -0.55 7.91 15.07
CA ILE A 235 -1.71 8.82 15.02
C ILE A 235 -1.63 9.71 13.77
N GLY A 236 -0.46 10.30 13.49
CA GLY A 236 -0.27 11.12 12.29
C GLY A 236 -0.51 10.35 10.99
N LEU A 237 0.02 9.13 10.89
CA LEU A 237 -0.20 8.24 9.75
C LEU A 237 -1.66 7.82 9.62
N PHE A 238 -2.33 7.54 10.74
CA PHE A 238 -3.74 7.21 10.76
C PHE A 238 -4.62 8.37 10.27
N LEU A 239 -4.31 9.61 10.69
CA LEU A 239 -5.00 10.81 10.20
C LEU A 239 -4.76 11.03 8.70
N ALA A 240 -3.53 10.88 8.23
CA ALA A 240 -3.19 10.97 6.81
C ALA A 240 -3.91 9.89 5.99
N HIS A 241 -3.93 8.65 6.48
CA HIS A 241 -4.64 7.55 5.86
C HIS A 241 -6.16 7.79 5.81
N THR A 242 -6.74 8.29 6.90
CA THR A 242 -8.18 8.64 6.96
C THR A 242 -8.52 9.74 5.95
N ALA A 243 -7.68 10.76 5.84
CA ALA A 243 -7.87 11.82 4.85
C ALA A 243 -7.79 11.28 3.41
N ALA A 244 -6.78 10.45 3.12
CA ALA A 244 -6.65 9.79 1.82
C ALA A 244 -7.87 8.91 1.50
N TRP A 245 -8.36 8.15 2.49
CA TRP A 245 -9.55 7.31 2.35
C TRP A 245 -10.79 8.14 2.01
N ILE A 246 -11.09 9.20 2.76
CA ILE A 246 -12.26 10.08 2.51
C ILE A 246 -12.21 10.67 1.11
N LEU A 247 -11.03 11.16 0.68
CA LEU A 247 -10.84 11.71 -0.66
C LEU A 247 -11.04 10.64 -1.73
N CYS A 248 -10.46 9.45 -1.55
CA CYS A 248 -10.58 8.35 -2.51
C CYS A 248 -12.01 7.83 -2.61
N THR A 249 -12.73 7.64 -1.50
CA THR A 249 -14.11 7.12 -1.53
C THR A 249 -15.06 8.06 -2.27
N ASN A 250 -14.90 9.37 -2.07
CA ASN A 250 -15.68 10.36 -2.79
C ASN A 250 -15.40 10.31 -4.29
N SER A 251 -14.13 10.13 -4.69
CA SER A 251 -13.76 10.03 -6.11
C SER A 251 -14.21 8.71 -6.75
N ALA A 252 -14.00 7.58 -6.06
CA ALA A 252 -14.32 6.25 -6.56
C ALA A 252 -15.84 6.10 -6.81
N GLN A 253 -16.67 6.67 -5.94
CA GLN A 253 -18.12 6.62 -6.11
C GLN A 253 -18.59 7.37 -7.36
N VAL A 254 -17.94 8.48 -7.73
CA VAL A 254 -18.27 9.23 -8.95
C VAL A 254 -17.88 8.43 -10.19
N ASP A 255 -16.69 7.83 -10.20
CA ASP A 255 -16.19 7.06 -11.34
C ASP A 255 -17.01 5.79 -11.59
N TYR A 256 -17.36 5.07 -10.53
CA TYR A 256 -18.19 3.88 -10.61
C TYR A 256 -19.63 4.16 -11.04
N HIS A 257 -20.10 5.41 -11.02
CA HIS A 257 -21.41 5.78 -11.55
C HIS A 257 -21.36 6.38 -12.97
N GLY A 258 -20.20 6.85 -13.44
CA GLY A 258 -19.98 7.35 -14.81
C GLY A 258 -19.87 6.29 -15.92
N ILE A 259 -20.31 5.05 -15.62
CA ILE A 259 -20.05 3.77 -16.29
C ILE A 259 -20.22 3.77 -17.81
N ARG A 260 -19.12 3.99 -18.56
CA ARG A 260 -19.00 3.46 -19.93
C ARG A 260 -17.68 2.73 -20.19
N ALA A 261 -16.55 3.27 -19.72
CA ALA A 261 -15.22 2.72 -19.95
C ALA A 261 -14.95 1.41 -19.18
N PHE A 262 -15.29 1.35 -17.88
CA PHE A 262 -15.08 0.16 -17.03
C PHE A 262 -15.69 -1.13 -17.60
N GLY A 263 -16.94 -1.05 -18.06
CA GLY A 263 -17.62 -2.19 -18.65
C GLY A 263 -17.10 -2.60 -20.03
N LEU A 264 -16.37 -1.69 -20.72
CA LEU A 264 -15.76 -1.98 -22.02
C LEU A 264 -14.47 -2.79 -21.84
N CYS A 265 -13.65 -2.39 -20.86
CA CYS A 265 -12.30 -2.91 -20.65
C CYS A 265 -12.10 -3.41 -19.22
N PRO A 266 -12.82 -4.45 -18.78
CA PRO A 266 -12.77 -4.90 -17.39
C PRO A 266 -11.38 -5.35 -16.92
N GLN A 267 -10.49 -5.73 -17.85
CA GLN A 267 -9.11 -6.13 -17.53
C GLN A 267 -8.22 -4.95 -17.10
N ASN A 268 -8.58 -3.71 -17.45
CA ASN A 268 -7.81 -2.52 -17.13
C ASN A 268 -8.07 -2.00 -15.71
N HIS A 269 -9.07 -2.56 -15.03
CA HIS A 269 -9.56 -2.09 -13.74
C HIS A 269 -9.61 -3.26 -12.76
N PRO A 270 -9.33 -3.03 -11.46
CA PRO A 270 -9.60 -4.02 -10.43
C PRO A 270 -11.09 -4.40 -10.46
N SER A 271 -11.41 -5.68 -10.22
CA SER A 271 -12.81 -6.10 -10.18
C SER A 271 -13.59 -5.33 -9.11
N GLN A 272 -14.87 -5.04 -9.36
CA GLN A 272 -15.72 -4.31 -8.42
C GLN A 272 -15.72 -4.93 -7.01
N ALA A 273 -15.78 -6.26 -6.91
CA ALA A 273 -15.72 -6.97 -5.63
C ALA A 273 -14.43 -6.69 -4.84
N VAL A 274 -13.29 -6.54 -5.52
CA VAL A 274 -12.01 -6.18 -4.90
C VAL A 274 -12.04 -4.73 -4.39
N VAL A 275 -12.60 -3.81 -5.16
CA VAL A 275 -12.70 -2.40 -4.75
C VAL A 275 -13.65 -2.24 -3.58
N GLU A 276 -14.81 -2.89 -3.61
CA GLU A 276 -15.77 -2.93 -2.50
C GLU A 276 -15.14 -3.55 -1.24
N ALA A 277 -14.38 -4.63 -1.37
CA ALA A 277 -13.64 -5.23 -0.26
C ALA A 277 -12.56 -4.26 0.29
N ALA A 278 -11.84 -3.54 -0.57
CA ALA A 278 -10.87 -2.53 -0.15
C ALA A 278 -11.54 -1.35 0.58
N MET A 279 -12.69 -0.87 0.07
CA MET A 279 -13.49 0.16 0.73
C MET A 279 -13.97 -0.31 2.12
N PHE A 280 -14.52 -1.52 2.19
CA PHE A 280 -15.04 -2.09 3.43
C PHE A 280 -13.93 -2.29 4.46
N THR A 281 -12.80 -2.88 4.06
CA THR A 281 -11.67 -3.12 4.96
C THR A 281 -11.05 -1.82 5.45
N MET A 282 -10.91 -0.79 4.59
CA MET A 282 -10.45 0.52 5.04
C MET A 282 -11.44 1.20 5.97
N ALA A 283 -12.74 1.16 5.66
CA ALA A 283 -13.75 1.68 6.57
C ALA A 283 -13.66 0.97 7.93
N ALA A 284 -13.59 -0.37 7.95
CA ALA A 284 -13.41 -1.12 9.18
C ALA A 284 -12.14 -0.68 9.92
N MET A 285 -11.03 -0.44 9.24
CA MET A 285 -9.77 -0.05 9.90
C MET A 285 -9.74 1.38 10.40
N VAL A 286 -10.38 2.31 9.69
CA VAL A 286 -10.52 3.70 10.11
C VAL A 286 -11.47 3.78 11.30
N TRP A 287 -12.58 3.05 11.28
CA TRP A 287 -13.60 3.17 12.32
C TRP A 287 -13.35 2.29 13.56
N MET A 288 -12.71 1.13 13.42
CA MET A 288 -12.53 0.20 14.55
C MET A 288 -11.71 0.79 15.71
N PRO A 289 -10.54 1.43 15.51
CA PRO A 289 -9.77 1.99 16.63
C PRO A 289 -10.47 3.14 17.36
N PRO A 290 -11.06 4.16 16.68
CA PRO A 290 -11.84 5.19 17.33
C PRO A 290 -13.09 4.65 18.03
N LEU A 291 -13.85 3.76 17.38
CA LEU A 291 -15.03 3.13 17.99
C LEU A 291 -14.63 2.32 19.23
N PHE A 292 -13.55 1.55 19.14
CA PHE A 292 -13.02 0.82 20.30
C PHE A 292 -12.60 1.78 21.42
N GLY A 293 -11.90 2.86 21.09
CA GLY A 293 -11.49 3.89 22.05
C GLY A 293 -12.67 4.60 22.72
N ILE A 294 -13.72 4.92 21.95
CA ILE A 294 -14.96 5.52 22.46
C ILE A 294 -15.72 4.52 23.32
N CYS A 295 -15.90 3.28 22.88
CA CYS A 295 -16.54 2.22 23.65
C CYS A 295 -15.82 1.98 24.97
N LEU A 296 -14.48 1.92 24.96
CA LEU A 296 -13.67 1.86 26.17
C LEU A 296 -13.87 3.10 27.03
N SER A 297 -13.84 4.30 26.47
CA SER A 297 -14.00 5.54 27.23
C SER A 297 -15.37 5.64 27.89
N VAL A 298 -16.45 5.29 27.18
CA VAL A 298 -17.83 5.27 27.69
C VAL A 298 -17.98 4.21 28.78
N ALA A 299 -17.54 2.98 28.52
CA ALA A 299 -17.54 1.92 29.53
C ALA A 299 -16.73 2.36 30.77
N LEU A 300 -15.53 2.90 30.58
CA LEU A 300 -14.70 3.40 31.68
C LEU A 300 -15.36 4.56 32.42
N CYS A 301 -16.10 5.45 31.76
CA CYS A 301 -16.85 6.54 32.42
C CYS A 301 -17.98 6.00 33.31
N PHE A 302 -18.79 5.05 32.84
CA PHE A 302 -19.84 4.43 33.66
C PHE A 302 -19.26 3.68 34.89
N TYR A 303 -18.09 3.08 34.74
CA TYR A 303 -17.43 2.35 35.83
C TYR A 303 -16.56 3.23 36.75
N ARG A 304 -16.10 4.40 36.28
CA ARG A 304 -15.36 5.40 37.09
C ARG A 304 -16.25 6.04 38.16
N CYS A 305 -17.57 6.05 37.98
CA CYS A 305 -18.53 6.44 39.01
C CYS A 305 -18.49 5.54 40.26
N ASN A 306 -17.77 4.41 40.25
CA ASN A 306 -17.72 3.43 41.35
C ASN A 306 -16.41 3.41 42.17
N ASN A 307 -15.66 4.52 42.20
CA ASN A 307 -14.57 4.86 43.13
C ASN A 307 -13.39 3.85 43.34
N ARG A 308 -13.24 2.79 42.53
CA ARG A 308 -12.07 1.89 42.54
C ARG A 308 -11.13 2.15 41.37
N LYS A 309 -9.82 2.22 41.65
CA LYS A 309 -8.72 2.29 40.65
C LYS A 309 -8.68 1.02 39.79
N MET A 310 -9.56 0.92 38.79
CA MET A 310 -9.72 -0.26 37.93
C MET A 310 -8.78 -0.32 36.72
N TRP A 311 -7.92 0.68 36.49
CA TRP A 311 -6.87 0.59 35.47
C TRP A 311 -5.89 -0.59 35.68
N GLN A 312 -5.98 -1.27 36.83
CA GLN A 312 -5.26 -2.51 37.14
C GLN A 312 -6.10 -3.79 37.01
N ALA A 313 -7.34 -3.72 36.50
CA ALA A 313 -8.16 -4.91 36.30
C ALA A 313 -7.48 -5.82 35.28
N LYS A 314 -6.83 -6.90 35.76
CA LYS A 314 -6.05 -7.84 34.96
C LYS A 314 -6.82 -8.38 33.74
N TRP A 315 -8.14 -8.53 33.86
CA TRP A 315 -9.02 -8.96 32.78
C TRP A 315 -9.11 -7.95 31.62
N LEU A 316 -9.17 -6.64 31.91
CA LEU A 316 -9.25 -5.62 30.86
C LEU A 316 -7.96 -5.59 30.03
N ASN A 317 -6.80 -5.65 30.70
CA ASN A 317 -5.51 -5.76 30.04
C ASN A 317 -5.40 -7.04 29.19
N LYS A 318 -5.98 -8.15 29.67
CA LYS A 318 -6.05 -9.41 28.92
C LYS A 318 -6.90 -9.25 27.65
N ILE A 319 -8.08 -8.65 27.74
CA ILE A 319 -8.96 -8.40 26.59
C ILE A 319 -8.31 -7.45 25.59
N ALA A 320 -7.77 -6.32 26.06
CA ALA A 320 -7.09 -5.37 25.20
C ALA A 320 -5.93 -6.04 24.45
N GLY A 321 -5.17 -6.91 25.13
CA GLY A 321 -4.14 -7.72 24.49
C GLY A 321 -4.69 -8.66 23.41
N TRP A 322 -5.76 -9.40 23.69
CA TRP A 322 -6.40 -10.29 22.71
C TRP A 322 -6.95 -9.54 21.50
N LEU A 323 -7.64 -8.42 21.73
CA LEU A 323 -8.19 -7.59 20.65
C LEU A 323 -7.09 -6.98 19.79
N MET A 324 -5.98 -6.55 20.39
CA MET A 324 -4.83 -6.05 19.64
C MET A 324 -4.18 -7.13 18.78
N ILE A 325 -4.08 -8.37 19.28
CA ILE A 325 -3.59 -9.52 18.49
C ILE A 325 -4.56 -9.85 17.35
N LEU A 326 -5.88 -9.86 17.61
CA LEU A 326 -6.89 -10.12 16.59
C LEU A 326 -6.85 -9.05 15.49
N TYR A 327 -6.77 -7.77 15.87
CA TYR A 327 -6.62 -6.66 14.94
C TYR A 327 -5.35 -6.81 14.10
N ALA A 328 -4.22 -7.13 14.73
CA ALA A 328 -2.97 -7.35 14.02
C ALA A 328 -3.05 -8.54 13.04
N ALA A 329 -3.68 -9.64 13.43
CA ALA A 329 -3.87 -10.82 12.58
C ALA A 329 -4.78 -10.52 11.38
N ALA A 330 -5.89 -9.80 11.59
CA ALA A 330 -6.78 -9.39 10.51
C ALA A 330 -6.06 -8.49 9.49
N ASN A 331 -5.27 -7.52 9.97
CA ASN A 331 -4.46 -6.65 9.12
C ASN A 331 -3.38 -7.44 8.36
N PHE A 332 -2.74 -8.41 9.01
CA PHE A 332 -1.76 -9.27 8.37
C PHE A 332 -2.37 -10.09 7.22
N ILE A 333 -3.58 -10.61 7.40
CA ILE A 333 -4.33 -11.31 6.34
C ILE A 333 -4.69 -10.33 5.20
N CYS A 334 -5.18 -9.13 5.53
CA CYS A 334 -5.54 -8.11 4.55
C CYS A 334 -4.32 -7.65 3.73
N MET A 335 -3.14 -7.52 4.35
CA MET A 335 -1.87 -7.22 3.69
C MET A 335 -1.51 -8.25 2.62
N TRP A 336 -1.52 -9.54 2.97
CA TRP A 336 -1.26 -10.59 1.98
C TRP A 336 -2.33 -10.64 0.89
N GLY A 337 -3.60 -10.48 1.27
CA GLY A 337 -4.72 -10.43 0.33
C GLY A 337 -4.57 -9.29 -0.68
N SER A 338 -4.26 -8.07 -0.22
CA SER A 338 -4.06 -6.92 -1.11
C SER A 338 -2.83 -7.09 -2.00
N TRP A 339 -1.73 -7.62 -1.48
CA TRP A 339 -0.54 -7.88 -2.30
C TRP A 339 -0.82 -8.91 -3.40
N ILE A 340 -1.49 -10.02 -3.09
CA ILE A 340 -1.88 -11.03 -4.09
C ILE A 340 -2.78 -10.42 -5.16
N VAL A 341 -3.78 -9.64 -4.75
CA VAL A 341 -4.68 -8.91 -5.67
C VAL A 341 -3.89 -8.00 -6.60
N LEU A 342 -2.95 -7.21 -6.08
CA LEU A 342 -2.10 -6.35 -6.89
C LEU A 342 -1.23 -7.17 -7.86
N VAL A 343 -0.60 -8.26 -7.42
CA VAL A 343 0.19 -9.13 -8.31
C VAL A 343 -0.66 -9.70 -9.45
N VAL A 344 -1.86 -10.23 -9.15
CA VAL A 344 -2.77 -10.76 -10.16
C VAL A 344 -3.21 -9.66 -11.14
N PHE A 345 -3.53 -8.48 -10.62
CA PHE A 345 -3.93 -7.33 -11.44
C PHE A 345 -2.80 -6.87 -12.39
N PHE A 346 -1.58 -6.71 -11.90
CA PHE A 346 -0.41 -6.28 -12.70
C PHE A 346 0.00 -7.33 -13.74
N ASN A 347 -0.26 -8.61 -13.49
CA ASN A 347 0.01 -9.68 -14.45
C ASN A 347 -1.07 -9.78 -15.53
N SER A 348 -2.30 -9.33 -15.24
CA SER A 348 -3.44 -9.43 -16.16
C SER A 348 -3.64 -8.18 -17.01
N THR A 349 -2.99 -7.07 -16.67
CA THR A 349 -3.14 -5.78 -17.34
C THR A 349 -2.14 -5.59 -18.49
N PRO A 350 -2.59 -5.07 -19.65
CA PRO A 350 -1.69 -4.76 -20.76
C PRO A 350 -0.74 -3.62 -20.38
N ARG A 351 0.56 -3.84 -20.57
CA ARG A 351 1.60 -2.88 -20.18
C ARG A 351 1.82 -1.80 -21.23
N ARG A 352 2.05 -0.57 -20.77
CA ARG A 352 2.55 0.55 -21.58
C ARG A 352 4.05 0.73 -21.39
N ALA A 353 4.68 1.36 -22.38
CA ALA A 353 6.08 1.77 -22.25
C ALA A 353 6.27 2.78 -21.09
N GLU A 354 5.22 3.54 -20.76
CA GLU A 354 5.18 4.49 -19.65
C GLU A 354 5.15 3.81 -18.27
N ASP A 355 4.84 2.51 -18.20
CA ASP A 355 4.86 1.71 -16.96
C ASP A 355 6.26 1.26 -16.57
N ALA A 356 7.30 1.79 -17.24
CA ALA A 356 8.69 1.54 -16.91
C ALA A 356 9.06 2.03 -15.50
N TRP A 357 10.23 1.60 -15.01
CA TRP A 357 10.78 2.03 -13.73
C TRP A 357 10.91 3.54 -13.66
N SER A 358 10.12 4.17 -12.78
CA SER A 358 10.25 5.59 -12.46
C SER A 358 11.20 5.81 -11.28
N LEU A 359 11.69 7.04 -11.12
CA LEU A 359 12.46 7.43 -9.93
C LEU A 359 11.67 7.15 -8.64
N GLY A 360 10.36 7.40 -8.64
CA GLY A 360 9.48 7.11 -7.50
C GLY A 360 9.45 5.62 -7.14
N GLN A 361 9.46 4.73 -8.14
CA GLN A 361 9.52 3.29 -7.93
C GLN A 361 10.86 2.85 -7.32
N ALA A 362 11.98 3.44 -7.75
CA ALA A 362 13.28 3.18 -7.12
C ALA A 362 13.32 3.71 -5.68
N LEU A 363 12.77 4.91 -5.45
CA LEU A 363 12.69 5.52 -4.12
C LEU A 363 11.85 4.68 -3.15
N ALA A 364 10.80 4.01 -3.62
CA ALA A 364 9.99 3.11 -2.78
C ALA A 364 10.80 1.94 -2.18
N LEU A 365 11.91 1.53 -2.81
CA LEU A 365 12.78 0.47 -2.30
C LEU A 365 13.86 0.97 -1.34
N THR A 366 14.18 2.27 -1.38
CA THR A 366 15.27 2.83 -0.56
C THR A 366 15.08 2.72 0.95
N PRO A 367 13.85 2.80 1.53
CA PRO A 367 13.65 2.61 2.97
C PRO A 367 14.12 1.26 3.48
N TRP A 368 14.18 0.24 2.62
CA TRP A 368 14.59 -1.11 3.03
C TRP A 368 16.09 -1.31 3.13
N ILE A 369 16.89 -0.45 2.49
CA ILE A 369 18.35 -0.57 2.49
C ILE A 369 18.92 -0.50 3.91
N PRO A 370 18.60 0.51 4.75
CA PRO A 370 19.04 0.54 6.14
C PRO A 370 18.62 -0.71 6.93
N VAL A 371 17.39 -1.18 6.76
CA VAL A 371 16.86 -2.37 7.47
C VAL A 371 17.69 -3.61 7.13
N LEU A 372 17.98 -3.82 5.85
CA LEU A 372 18.76 -4.96 5.37
C LEU A 372 20.22 -4.90 5.84
N LEU A 373 20.85 -3.73 5.76
CA LEU A 373 22.22 -3.53 6.22
C LEU A 373 22.36 -3.78 7.72
N GLU A 374 21.40 -3.31 8.52
CA GLU A 374 21.39 -3.57 9.96
C GLU A 374 21.11 -5.02 10.30
N PHE A 375 20.16 -5.63 9.62
CA PHE A 375 19.87 -7.04 9.79
C PHE A 375 21.10 -7.90 9.49
N ALA A 376 21.77 -7.63 8.36
CA ALA A 376 22.97 -8.34 7.94
C ALA A 376 24.15 -8.08 8.89
N SER A 377 24.35 -6.85 9.36
CA SER A 377 25.46 -6.51 10.26
C SER A 377 25.31 -7.21 11.62
N ILE A 378 24.10 -7.24 12.19
CA ILE A 378 23.82 -7.93 13.45
C ILE A 378 23.95 -9.45 13.28
N LEU A 379 23.50 -10.00 12.15
CA LEU A 379 23.62 -11.44 11.87
C LEU A 379 25.09 -11.88 11.77
N CYS A 380 25.92 -11.11 11.08
CA CYS A 380 27.33 -11.44 10.83
C CYS A 380 28.22 -11.14 12.05
N LEU A 381 28.13 -9.92 12.58
CA LEU A 381 29.05 -9.38 13.59
C LEU A 381 28.54 -9.54 15.04
N GLY A 382 27.24 -9.82 15.20
CA GLY A 382 26.58 -9.80 16.51
C GLY A 382 26.14 -8.39 16.92
N THR A 383 25.31 -8.31 17.96
CA THR A 383 24.69 -7.04 18.38
C THR A 383 25.67 -6.01 18.89
N GLU A 384 26.67 -6.41 19.69
CA GLU A 384 27.61 -5.45 20.29
C GLU A 384 28.41 -4.73 19.21
N ALA A 385 28.99 -5.47 18.25
CA ALA A 385 29.74 -4.89 17.13
C ALA A 385 28.84 -4.16 16.13
N GLY A 386 27.65 -4.71 15.84
CA GLY A 386 26.69 -4.10 14.91
C GLY A 386 26.20 -2.72 15.38
N PHE A 387 26.00 -2.53 16.69
CA PHE A 387 25.55 -1.25 17.25
C PHE A 387 26.69 -0.30 17.65
N ALA A 388 27.88 -0.82 17.97
CA ALA A 388 29.01 0.01 18.38
C ALA A 388 29.38 1.06 17.33
N GLY A 389 29.24 0.74 16.03
CA GLY A 389 29.53 1.70 14.95
C GLY A 389 28.58 2.90 14.84
N ARG A 390 27.45 2.90 15.55
CA ARG A 390 26.43 3.97 15.51
C ARG A 390 26.37 4.83 16.76
N LEU A 391 27.00 4.37 17.83
CA LEU A 391 27.08 5.15 19.06
C LEU A 391 28.22 6.17 18.94
N PRO A 392 28.07 7.37 19.53
CA PRO A 392 29.22 8.26 19.70
C PRO A 392 30.33 7.50 20.44
N LEU A 393 31.59 7.83 20.16
CA LEU A 393 32.78 7.10 20.66
C LEU A 393 32.80 6.90 22.19
N GLU A 394 32.10 7.75 22.93
CA GLU A 394 31.99 7.72 24.39
C GLU A 394 31.01 6.66 24.93
N PHE A 395 30.12 6.14 24.09
CA PHE A 395 29.08 5.20 24.51
C PHE A 395 29.41 3.77 24.07
N ARG A 396 29.43 2.85 25.03
CA ARG A 396 29.60 1.42 24.78
C ARG A 396 28.28 0.68 24.92
N VAL A 397 28.00 -0.22 23.97
CA VAL A 397 26.90 -1.18 24.11
C VAL A 397 27.28 -2.18 25.20
N VAL A 398 26.48 -2.24 26.27
CA VAL A 398 26.65 -3.24 27.33
C VAL A 398 25.35 -4.03 27.45
N ARG A 399 25.44 -5.37 27.48
CA ARG A 399 24.27 -6.20 27.81
C ARG A 399 23.84 -5.90 29.24
N GLN A 400 22.54 -5.70 29.44
CA GLN A 400 21.97 -5.38 30.75
C GLN A 400 22.34 -6.42 31.83
N GLU A 401 22.41 -7.70 31.45
CA GLU A 401 22.87 -8.81 32.32
C GLU A 401 24.29 -8.56 32.86
N LYS A 402 25.21 -8.08 32.02
CA LYS A 402 26.58 -7.74 32.43
C LYS A 402 26.62 -6.52 33.37
N VAL A 403 25.70 -5.57 33.21
CA VAL A 403 25.60 -4.39 34.09
C VAL A 403 25.06 -4.78 35.46
N LEU A 404 23.99 -5.59 35.52
CA LEU A 404 23.42 -6.05 36.79
C LEU A 404 24.44 -6.83 37.61
N HIS A 405 25.12 -7.82 37.01
CA HIS A 405 26.15 -8.58 37.73
C HIS A 405 27.32 -7.73 38.21
N ARG A 406 27.68 -6.68 37.46
CA ARG A 406 28.73 -5.74 37.88
C ARG A 406 28.27 -4.87 39.05
N GLN A 407 27.00 -4.44 39.06
CA GLN A 407 26.43 -3.69 40.17
C GLN A 407 26.28 -4.56 41.43
N GLU A 408 25.80 -5.79 41.29
CA GLU A 408 25.69 -6.76 42.39
C GLU A 408 27.07 -7.11 42.97
N GLY A 409 28.06 -7.36 42.10
CA GLY A 409 29.43 -7.64 42.55
C GLY A 409 30.10 -6.45 43.24
N ALA A 410 29.83 -5.22 42.80
CA ALA A 410 30.33 -4.02 43.47
C ALA A 410 29.69 -3.81 44.84
N ALA A 411 28.36 -4.00 44.95
CA ALA A 411 27.65 -3.90 46.23
C ALA A 411 28.16 -4.92 47.25
N LEU A 412 28.40 -6.18 46.84
CA LEU A 412 28.95 -7.22 47.72
C LEU A 412 30.38 -6.92 48.20
N LEU A 413 31.20 -6.23 47.39
CA LEU A 413 32.56 -5.84 47.77
C LEU A 413 32.59 -4.66 48.74
N ASP A 414 31.62 -3.76 48.65
CA ASP A 414 31.47 -2.65 49.60
C ASP A 414 30.96 -3.15 50.96
N ASP A 415 30.03 -4.12 50.99
CA ASP A 415 29.55 -4.75 52.23
C ASP A 415 30.64 -5.58 52.94
N ALA A 416 31.61 -6.13 52.22
CA ALA A 416 32.71 -6.90 52.82
C ALA A 416 33.83 -6.02 53.43
N ARG A 417 33.80 -4.71 53.21
CA ARG A 417 34.79 -3.75 53.74
C ARG A 417 34.28 -2.91 54.92
N ALA A 418 32.97 -2.94 55.18
CA ALA A 418 32.34 -2.39 56.37
C ALA A 418 32.37 -3.43 57.50
#